data_AF-A0A4Y1ZDN6-F1
#
_entry.id   AF-A0A4Y1ZDN6-F1
#
_cell.length_a   1.000
_cell.length_b   1.000
_cell.length_c   1.000
_cell.angle_alpha   90.00
_cell.angle_beta   90.00
_cell.angle_gamma   90.00
#
_symmetry.space_group_name_H-M   'P 1'
#
loop_
_entity.id
_entity.type
_entity.pdbx_description
1 polymer ?
#
loop_
_entity_poly.entity_id
_entity_poly.type
_entity_poly.pdbx_seq_one_letter_code
_entity_poly.pdbx_strand_id
1 'polypeptide(L)'
;MKDKQCKLRVKTRGLTLLFSLFKMLSVFNITFHKRSGAVKLTVQLQNRVKELRARYGLTQEQLGAQVGVTRQTIAAIERGNYVPSLLLGLQICEALHLPAEKVFQLEKGVAEQ
;
A
#
# COMPACT_ATOMS: atom_id res chain seq x y z
N MET A 1 37.57 -18.66 29.97
CA MET A 1 36.32 -17.88 30.21
C MET A 1 35.24 -18.89 30.53
N LYS A 2 34.83 -19.00 31.80
CA LYS A 2 33.89 -20.02 32.27
C LYS A 2 32.62 -19.36 32.78
N ASP A 3 31.52 -19.79 32.20
CA ASP A 3 30.16 -19.34 32.46
C ASP A 3 29.76 -19.54 33.92
N LYS A 4 29.29 -18.47 34.55
CA LYS A 4 28.63 -18.52 35.86
C LYS A 4 27.13 -18.58 35.64
N GLN A 5 26.58 -19.79 35.71
CA GLN A 5 25.17 -19.96 36.01
C GLN A 5 24.91 -19.43 37.43
N CYS A 6 24.05 -18.40 37.57
CA CYS A 6 23.51 -18.01 38.86
C CYS A 6 22.07 -18.54 38.97
N LYS A 7 21.94 -19.63 39.73
CA LYS A 7 20.70 -20.30 40.11
C LYS A 7 20.08 -19.52 41.28
N LEU A 8 18.98 -18.82 41.08
CA LEU A 8 18.17 -18.28 42.18
C LEU A 8 16.81 -18.97 42.21
N ARG A 9 16.74 -19.99 43.07
CA ARG A 9 15.57 -20.81 43.36
C ARG A 9 14.74 -20.11 44.43
N VAL A 10 13.74 -19.33 44.03
CA VAL A 10 12.76 -18.76 44.97
C VAL A 10 11.69 -19.81 45.29
N LYS A 11 11.57 -20.14 46.56
CA LYS A 11 10.62 -21.10 47.12
C LYS A 11 9.54 -20.31 47.84
N THR A 12 8.36 -20.16 47.24
CA THR A 12 7.19 -19.58 47.92
C THR A 12 6.18 -20.68 48.20
N ARG A 13 6.19 -21.17 49.44
CA ARG A 13 5.10 -21.99 49.99
C ARG A 13 4.02 -21.05 50.52
N GLY A 14 2.79 -21.27 50.06
CA GLY A 14 1.55 -20.99 50.78
C GLY A 14 1.28 -19.55 51.19
N LEU A 15 0.36 -18.88 50.49
CA LEU A 15 -0.79 -18.25 51.14
C LEU A 15 -1.87 -17.91 50.10
N THR A 16 -2.60 -18.94 49.68
CA THR A 16 -3.97 -18.78 49.19
C THR A 16 -4.76 -18.22 50.35
N LEU A 17 -4.90 -16.90 50.47
CA LEU A 17 -5.90 -16.17 51.28
C LEU A 17 -5.65 -14.65 51.17
N LEU A 18 -5.73 -14.12 49.94
CA LEU A 18 -6.01 -12.69 49.72
C LEU A 18 -6.74 -12.47 48.38
N PHE A 19 -7.60 -13.41 48.00
CA PHE A 19 -8.52 -13.30 46.86
C PHE A 19 -9.90 -12.74 47.27
N SER A 20 -10.01 -12.10 48.44
CA SER A 20 -11.30 -11.61 48.98
C SER A 20 -11.30 -10.12 49.35
N LEU A 21 -10.33 -9.34 48.88
CA LEU A 21 -10.35 -7.87 49.04
C LEU A 21 -9.84 -7.14 47.79
N PHE A 22 -10.10 -7.72 46.62
CA PHE A 22 -9.82 -7.10 45.32
C PHE A 22 -11.11 -6.94 44.49
N LYS A 23 -12.21 -6.61 45.18
CA LYS A 23 -13.53 -6.35 44.54
C LYS A 23 -14.10 -4.98 44.87
N MET A 24 -13.28 -4.06 45.36
CA MET A 24 -13.72 -2.73 45.76
C MET A 24 -12.62 -1.70 45.50
N LEU A 25 -12.44 -1.34 44.23
CA LEU A 25 -11.93 -0.04 43.78
C LEU A 25 -12.05 -0.01 42.25
N SER A 26 -13.29 0.18 41.81
CA SER A 26 -13.63 0.60 40.45
C SER A 26 -13.36 2.10 40.31
N VAL A 27 -12.09 2.52 40.24
CA VAL A 27 -11.76 3.93 39.89
C VAL A 27 -10.39 4.04 39.23
N PHE A 28 -10.20 3.39 38.07
CA PHE A 28 -9.36 3.95 37.00
C PHE A 28 -9.68 3.23 35.69
N ASN A 29 -10.93 3.37 35.26
CA ASN A 29 -11.31 3.07 33.90
C ASN A 29 -10.76 4.22 33.03
N ILE A 30 -9.43 4.27 32.84
CA ILE A 30 -8.90 5.03 31.72
C ILE A 30 -9.33 4.25 30.49
N THR A 31 -10.50 4.60 29.96
CA THR A 31 -10.86 4.24 28.60
C THR A 31 -9.90 5.04 27.72
N PHE A 32 -8.75 4.45 27.42
CA PHE A 32 -7.81 4.98 26.44
C PHE A 32 -8.52 4.91 25.08
N HIS A 33 -9.30 5.94 24.79
CA HIS A 33 -9.90 6.15 23.48
C HIS A 33 -8.73 6.41 22.53
N LYS A 34 -8.31 5.36 21.81
CA LYS A 34 -7.34 5.43 20.72
C LYS A 34 -7.91 6.35 19.62
N ARG A 35 -7.84 7.66 19.80
CA ARG A 35 -8.03 8.65 18.74
C ARG A 35 -6.75 8.66 17.92
N SER A 36 -6.68 7.75 16.98
CA SER A 36 -5.76 7.87 15.84
C SER A 36 -6.55 7.46 14.62
N GLY A 37 -7.39 8.38 14.15
CA GLY A 37 -7.92 8.33 12.79
C GLY A 37 -6.74 8.55 11.85
N ALA A 38 -6.03 7.47 11.53
CA ALA A 38 -4.98 7.49 10.53
C ALA A 38 -5.67 7.55 9.17
N VAL A 39 -5.83 8.76 8.65
CA VAL A 39 -6.28 9.00 7.29
C VAL A 39 -5.27 8.34 6.35
N LYS A 40 -5.69 7.32 5.60
CA LYS A 40 -4.83 6.66 4.63
C LYS A 40 -4.81 7.49 3.35
N LEU A 41 -3.72 8.22 3.14
CA LEU A 41 -3.43 8.85 1.86
C LEU A 41 -3.16 7.75 0.83
N THR A 42 -3.97 7.71 -0.23
CA THR A 42 -3.77 6.80 -1.36
C THR A 42 -3.28 7.61 -2.54
N VAL A 43 -2.27 7.09 -3.25
CA VAL A 43 -1.80 7.66 -4.51
C VAL A 43 -2.02 6.61 -5.58
N GLN A 44 -2.77 6.98 -6.62
CA GLN A 44 -3.11 6.11 -7.74
C GLN A 44 -2.57 6.70 -9.04
N LEU A 45 -2.05 5.85 -9.93
CA LEU A 45 -1.56 6.27 -11.24
C LEU A 45 -2.72 6.24 -12.25
N GLN A 46 -3.18 7.41 -12.65
CA GLN A 46 -4.10 7.58 -13.77
C GLN A 46 -3.32 7.70 -15.08
N ASN A 47 -3.90 7.18 -16.16
CA ASN A 47 -3.27 7.25 -17.48
C ASN A 47 -4.29 7.58 -18.57
N ARG A 48 -3.81 8.22 -19.64
CA ARG A 48 -4.61 8.63 -20.80
C ARG A 48 -4.27 7.83 -22.06
N VAL A 49 -3.64 6.67 -21.90
CA VAL A 49 -3.10 5.88 -23.03
C VAL A 49 -4.19 5.54 -24.04
N LYS A 50 -5.38 5.13 -23.59
CA LYS A 50 -6.50 4.79 -24.49
C LYS A 50 -6.94 5.98 -25.36
N GLU A 51 -7.11 7.14 -24.73
CA GLU A 51 -7.52 8.38 -25.39
C GLU A 51 -6.47 8.82 -26.40
N LEU A 52 -5.20 8.88 -25.97
CA LEU A 52 -4.09 9.33 -26.80
C LEU A 52 -3.87 8.37 -27.98
N ARG A 53 -3.82 7.06 -27.73
CA ARG A 53 -3.70 6.05 -28.77
C ARG A 53 -4.78 6.19 -29.85
N ALA A 54 -6.04 6.40 -29.44
CA ALA A 54 -7.14 6.61 -30.38
C ALA A 54 -6.99 7.90 -31.21
N ARG A 55 -6.48 8.99 -30.62
CA ARG A 55 -6.17 10.24 -31.35
C ARG A 55 -5.10 10.04 -32.43
N TYR A 56 -4.13 9.15 -32.19
CA TYR A 56 -3.10 8.77 -33.17
C TYR A 56 -3.56 7.66 -34.13
N GLY A 57 -4.82 7.21 -34.07
CA GLY A 57 -5.36 6.17 -34.95
C GLY A 57 -4.77 4.77 -34.73
N LEU A 58 -4.12 4.56 -33.58
CA LEU A 58 -3.44 3.30 -33.27
C LEU A 58 -4.42 2.30 -32.63
N THR A 59 -4.31 1.02 -32.95
CA THR A 59 -4.95 -0.07 -32.21
C THR A 59 -4.09 -0.48 -31.01
N GLN A 60 -4.66 -1.18 -30.03
CA GLN A 60 -3.90 -1.69 -28.87
C GLN A 60 -2.76 -2.62 -29.31
N GLU A 61 -2.98 -3.39 -30.38
CA GLU A 61 -1.99 -4.32 -30.92
C GLU A 61 -0.85 -3.56 -31.61
N GLN A 62 -1.15 -2.49 -32.36
CA GLN A 62 -0.14 -1.63 -32.98
C GLN A 62 0.73 -0.92 -31.94
N LEU A 63 0.12 -0.33 -30.90
CA LEU A 63 0.89 0.29 -29.82
C LEU A 63 1.74 -0.74 -29.07
N GLY A 64 1.16 -1.92 -28.79
CA GLY A 64 1.89 -3.03 -28.17
C GLY A 64 3.11 -3.44 -28.98
N ALA A 65 2.96 -3.61 -30.30
CA ALA A 65 4.05 -3.94 -31.20
C ALA A 65 5.15 -2.87 -31.21
N GLN A 66 4.79 -1.58 -31.20
CA GLN A 66 5.75 -0.48 -31.17
C GLN A 66 6.61 -0.45 -29.90
N VAL A 67 6.01 -0.74 -28.74
CA VAL A 67 6.71 -0.72 -27.44
C VAL A 67 7.18 -2.11 -26.97
N GLY A 68 7.04 -3.13 -27.82
CA GLY A 68 7.52 -4.49 -27.55
C GLY A 68 6.73 -5.27 -26.51
N VAL A 69 5.43 -5.02 -26.36
CA VAL A 69 4.55 -5.73 -25.41
C VAL A 69 3.30 -6.28 -26.09
N THR A 70 2.60 -7.18 -25.40
CA THR A 70 1.36 -7.77 -25.92
C THR A 70 0.20 -6.77 -25.90
N ARG A 71 -0.80 -6.99 -26.76
CA ARG A 71 -2.09 -6.27 -26.72
C ARG A 71 -2.73 -6.30 -25.31
N GLN A 72 -2.62 -7.43 -24.61
CA GLN A 72 -3.17 -7.62 -23.28
C GLN A 72 -2.50 -6.71 -22.26
N THR A 73 -1.19 -6.51 -22.37
CA THR A 73 -0.42 -5.57 -21.55
C THR A 73 -0.94 -4.15 -21.73
N ILE A 74 -1.09 -3.68 -22.98
CA ILE A 74 -1.69 -2.37 -23.26
C ILE A 74 -3.10 -2.26 -22.69
N ALA A 75 -3.94 -3.28 -22.87
CA ALA A 75 -5.30 -3.29 -22.32
C ALA A 75 -5.34 -3.29 -20.77
N ALA A 76 -4.33 -3.83 -20.10
CA ALA A 76 -4.21 -3.77 -18.63
C ALA A 76 -3.80 -2.37 -18.15
N ILE A 77 -2.87 -1.72 -18.88
CA ILE A 77 -2.45 -0.33 -18.62
C ILE A 77 -3.65 0.60 -18.81
N GLU A 78 -4.36 0.51 -19.94
CA GLU A 78 -5.51 1.37 -20.24
C GLU A 78 -6.64 1.29 -19.21
N ARG A 79 -6.78 0.15 -18.52
CA ARG A 79 -7.77 -0.05 -17.45
C ARG A 79 -7.28 0.42 -16.09
N GLY A 80 -5.99 0.73 -15.93
CA GLY A 80 -5.37 1.06 -14.64
C GLY A 80 -5.09 -0.15 -13.74
N ASN A 81 -5.31 -1.38 -14.24
CA ASN A 81 -5.07 -2.61 -13.47
C ASN A 81 -3.58 -2.97 -13.37
N TYR A 82 -2.74 -2.31 -14.15
CA TYR A 82 -1.31 -2.54 -14.19
C TYR A 82 -0.57 -1.21 -14.28
N VAL A 83 0.33 -0.99 -13.33
CA VAL A 83 1.28 0.12 -13.37
C VAL A 83 2.48 -0.33 -14.20
N PRO A 84 2.73 0.29 -15.37
CA PRO A 84 3.88 -0.07 -16.18
C PRO A 84 5.19 0.24 -15.47
N SER A 85 6.26 -0.48 -15.82
CA SER A 85 7.61 -0.08 -15.42
C SER A 85 7.96 1.29 -16.00
N LEU A 86 8.93 1.98 -15.40
CA LEU A 86 9.40 3.28 -15.90
C LEU A 86 9.80 3.19 -17.38
N LEU A 87 10.56 2.15 -17.75
CA LEU A 87 11.00 1.93 -19.12
C LEU A 87 9.81 1.83 -20.08
N LEU A 88 8.82 0.99 -19.77
CA LEU A 88 7.63 0.83 -20.60
C LEU A 88 6.79 2.11 -20.67
N GLY A 89 6.65 2.82 -19.55
CA GLY A 89 5.98 4.12 -19.50
C GLY A 89 6.63 5.14 -20.42
N LEU A 90 7.97 5.24 -20.42
CA LEU A 90 8.72 6.13 -21.28
C LEU A 90 8.63 5.72 -22.77
N GLN A 91 8.70 4.43 -23.08
CA GLN A 91 8.50 3.94 -24.45
C GLN A 91 7.10 4.27 -24.99
N ILE A 92 6.06 4.17 -24.15
CA ILE A 92 4.70 4.59 -24.52
C ILE A 92 4.65 6.10 -24.78
N CYS A 93 5.33 6.91 -23.97
CA CYS A 93 5.42 8.36 -24.18
C CYS A 93 6.09 8.71 -25.51
N GLU A 94 7.18 8.02 -25.85
CA GLU A 94 7.89 8.18 -27.11
C GLU A 94 7.03 7.78 -28.31
N ALA A 95 6.36 6.62 -28.24
CA ALA A 95 5.46 6.13 -29.28
C ALA A 95 4.25 7.07 -29.52
N LEU A 96 3.80 7.78 -28.49
CA LEU A 96 2.72 8.77 -28.57
C LEU A 96 3.23 10.20 -28.82
N HIS A 97 4.54 10.41 -28.96
CA HIS A 97 5.16 11.72 -29.14
C HIS A 97 4.73 12.77 -28.11
N LEU A 98 4.57 12.37 -26.85
CA LEU A 98 4.10 13.22 -25.76
C LEU A 98 4.95 13.05 -24.51
N PRO A 99 5.16 14.11 -23.71
CA PRO A 99 5.88 14.00 -22.46
C PRO A 99 5.04 13.26 -21.40
N ALA A 100 5.71 12.68 -20.40
CA ALA A 100 5.09 11.78 -19.42
C ALA A 100 3.92 12.41 -18.65
N GLU A 101 4.00 13.71 -18.35
CA GLU A 101 2.99 14.48 -17.62
C GLU A 101 1.67 14.62 -18.41
N LYS A 102 1.72 14.43 -19.74
CA LYS A 102 0.51 14.41 -20.59
C LYS A 102 -0.12 13.02 -20.67
N VAL A 103 0.66 11.97 -20.45
CA VAL A 103 0.25 10.57 -20.56
C VAL A 103 -0.19 9.99 -19.21
N PHE A 104 0.52 10.31 -18.14
CA PHE A 104 0.36 9.76 -16.80
C PHE A 104 0.16 10.87 -15.76
N GLN A 105 -0.74 10.64 -14.81
CA GLN A 105 -1.12 11.59 -13.76
C GLN A 105 -1.25 10.87 -12.42
N LEU A 106 -0.83 11.52 -11.34
CA LEU A 106 -0.99 10.98 -9.99
C LEU A 106 -2.24 11.57 -9.37
N GLU A 107 -3.20 10.72 -9.06
CA GLU A 107 -4.39 11.08 -8.29
C GLU A 107 -4.13 10.80 -6.80
N LYS A 108 -4.31 11.83 -5.96
CA LYS A 108 -4.17 11.72 -4.52
C LYS A 108 -5.56 11.66 -3.91
N GLY A 109 -5.89 10.50 -3.34
CA GLY A 109 -7.15 10.27 -2.64
C GLY A 109 -6.95 10.29 -1.13
N VAL A 110 -7.97 10.75 -0.42
CA VAL A 110 -8.13 10.52 1.01
C VAL A 110 -9.16 9.40 1.16
N ALA A 111 -8.72 8.21 1.56
CA ALA A 111 -9.66 7.14 1.87
C ALA A 111 -10.20 7.36 3.29
N GLU A 112 -11.42 7.88 3.39
CA GLU A 112 -12.19 7.90 4.64
C GLU A 112 -12.81 6.51 4.86
N GLN A 113 -12.64 5.94 6.05
CA GLN A 113 -13.17 4.63 6.45
C GLN A 113 -14.59 4.76 6.99
#